data_AF-A0A8T0FHZ0-F1
#
_entry.id   AF-A0A8T0FHZ0-F1
#
_cell.length_a   1.000
_cell.length_b   1.000
_cell.length_c   1.000
_cell.angle_alpha   90.00
_cell.angle_beta   90.00
_cell.angle_gamma   90.00
#
_symmetry.space_group_name_H-M   'P 1'
#
loop_
_entity.id
_entity.type
_entity.pdbx_description
1 polymer ?
#
loop_
_entity_poly.entity_id
_entity_poly.type
_entity_poly.pdbx_seq_one_letter_code
_entity_poly.pdbx_strand_id
1 'polypeptide(L)'
;MAGMTSVVRLLERHKKELSETVTTKLLKNLESVGLLNAEDKRLLDEADSAAKRADGLISIISRKGYPAFQDLCLSLETVCPHLLTKFALDIAGSAELDNGTTNNLKLGLQLALKERDCVLRENAAAVQQRESALRPISE
;
A
#
# COMPACT_ATOMS: atom_id res chain seq x y z
N MET A 1 4.74 -18.35 2.32
CA MET A 1 3.29 -18.06 2.19
C MET A 1 2.96 -16.57 2.32
N ALA A 2 3.64 -15.78 3.17
CA ALA A 2 3.33 -14.34 3.34
C ALA A 2 3.42 -13.49 2.05
N GLY A 3 4.42 -13.76 1.19
CA GLY A 3 4.62 -13.01 -0.06
C GLY A 3 3.53 -13.24 -1.12
N MET A 4 2.84 -14.38 -1.11
CA MET A 4 1.76 -14.61 -2.07
C MET A 4 0.47 -13.90 -1.65
N THR A 5 0.23 -13.80 -0.35
CA THR A 5 -0.91 -13.06 0.19
C THR A 5 -0.81 -11.57 -0.14
N SER A 6 0.38 -10.97 -0.13
CA SER A 6 0.57 -9.58 -0.57
C SER A 6 0.34 -9.41 -2.07
N VAL A 7 0.83 -10.36 -2.90
CA VAL A 7 0.56 -10.38 -4.35
C VAL A 7 -0.93 -10.43 -4.64
N VAL A 8 -1.68 -11.35 -4.01
CA VAL A 8 -3.14 -11.45 -4.23
C VAL A 8 -3.86 -10.15 -3.84
N ARG A 9 -3.51 -9.54 -2.70
CA ARG A 9 -4.09 -8.23 -2.30
C ARG A 9 -3.76 -7.12 -3.30
N LEU A 10 -2.54 -7.11 -3.85
CA LEU A 10 -2.14 -6.16 -4.88
C LEU A 10 -2.99 -6.31 -6.13
N LEU A 11 -3.15 -7.55 -6.62
CA LEU A 11 -3.97 -7.82 -7.81
C LEU A 11 -5.44 -7.46 -7.58
N GLU A 12 -6.01 -7.82 -6.42
CA GLU A 12 -7.39 -7.47 -6.05
C GLU A 12 -7.64 -5.96 -6.04
N ARG A 13 -6.68 -5.18 -5.52
CA ARG A 13 -6.78 -3.71 -5.47
C ARG A 13 -6.90 -3.09 -6.85
N HIS A 14 -6.17 -3.65 -7.82
CA HIS A 14 -6.04 -3.10 -9.16
C HIS A 14 -6.88 -3.83 -10.22
N LYS A 15 -7.70 -4.81 -9.83
CA LYS A 15 -8.49 -5.61 -10.79
C LYS A 15 -9.44 -4.79 -11.67
N LYS A 16 -9.85 -3.61 -11.22
CA LYS A 16 -10.70 -2.68 -11.98
C LYS A 16 -9.99 -2.10 -13.21
N GLU A 17 -8.66 -2.10 -13.22
CA GLU A 17 -7.83 -1.65 -14.34
C GLU A 17 -7.80 -2.69 -15.48
N LEU A 18 -8.19 -3.93 -15.19
CA LEU A 18 -8.34 -5.00 -16.18
C LEU A 18 -9.67 -4.83 -16.92
N SER A 19 -9.73 -3.86 -17.82
CA SER A 19 -10.85 -3.71 -18.76
C SER A 19 -11.00 -4.96 -19.63
N GLU A 20 -12.17 -5.13 -20.26
CA GLU A 20 -12.44 -6.28 -21.15
C GLU A 20 -11.35 -6.41 -22.23
N THR A 21 -11.01 -5.31 -22.91
CA THR A 21 -9.98 -5.30 -23.97
C THR A 21 -8.60 -5.67 -23.46
N VAL A 22 -8.21 -5.16 -22.28
CA VAL A 22 -6.92 -5.49 -21.65
C VAL A 22 -6.90 -6.96 -21.26
N THR A 23 -7.98 -7.45 -20.66
CA THR A 23 -8.13 -8.84 -20.23
C THR A 23 -7.99 -9.79 -21.41
N THR A 24 -8.71 -9.59 -22.51
CA THR A 24 -8.62 -10.47 -23.68
C THR A 24 -7.22 -10.53 -24.28
N LYS A 25 -6.52 -9.39 -24.38
CA LYS A 25 -5.13 -9.34 -24.87
C LYS A 25 -4.17 -10.04 -23.91
N LEU A 26 -4.34 -9.80 -22.63
CA LEU A 26 -3.53 -10.40 -21.58
C LEU A 26 -3.68 -11.92 -21.57
N LEU A 27 -4.91 -12.46 -21.62
CA LEU A 27 -5.15 -13.90 -21.63
C LEU A 27 -4.49 -14.60 -22.84
N LYS A 28 -4.54 -13.98 -24.03
CA LYS A 28 -3.82 -14.49 -25.21
C LYS A 28 -2.31 -14.55 -25.01
N ASN A 29 -1.73 -13.51 -24.42
CA ASN A 29 -0.29 -13.50 -24.12
C ASN A 29 0.07 -14.55 -23.07
N LEU A 30 -0.72 -14.67 -22.00
CA LEU A 30 -0.48 -15.64 -20.94
C LEU A 30 -0.61 -17.10 -21.40
N GLU A 31 -1.48 -17.38 -22.37
CA GLU A 31 -1.54 -18.68 -23.05
C GLU A 31 -0.27 -18.92 -23.88
N SER A 32 0.19 -17.92 -24.64
CA SER A 32 1.39 -18.05 -25.48
C SER A 32 2.67 -18.30 -24.66
N VAL A 33 2.74 -17.76 -23.45
CA VAL A 33 3.85 -17.95 -22.50
C VAL A 33 3.73 -19.27 -21.73
N GLY A 34 2.62 -20.00 -21.90
CA GLY A 34 2.36 -21.27 -21.22
C GLY A 34 1.90 -21.11 -19.77
N LEU A 35 1.60 -19.88 -19.33
CA LEU A 35 1.06 -19.65 -18.00
C LEU A 35 -0.35 -20.19 -17.87
N LEU A 36 -1.18 -20.06 -18.90
CA LEU A 36 -2.55 -20.61 -18.91
C LEU A 36 -2.56 -21.92 -19.69
N ASN A 37 -3.09 -22.98 -19.07
CA ASN A 37 -3.38 -24.21 -19.79
C ASN A 37 -4.78 -24.13 -20.43
N ALA A 38 -5.13 -25.11 -21.26
CA ALA A 38 -6.41 -25.11 -21.98
C ALA A 38 -7.63 -25.07 -21.04
N GLU A 39 -7.52 -25.67 -19.86
CA GLU A 39 -8.60 -25.70 -18.86
C GLU A 39 -8.77 -24.34 -18.16
N ASP A 40 -7.67 -23.73 -17.73
CA ASP A 40 -7.64 -22.39 -17.14
C ASP A 40 -8.25 -21.38 -18.11
N LYS A 41 -7.91 -21.48 -19.40
CA LYS A 41 -8.47 -20.61 -20.44
C LYS A 41 -9.95 -20.83 -20.63
N ARG A 42 -10.42 -22.09 -20.69
CA ARG A 42 -11.85 -22.40 -20.80
C ARG A 42 -12.65 -21.77 -19.65
N LEU A 43 -12.18 -21.92 -18.42
CA LEU A 43 -12.83 -21.34 -17.24
C LEU A 43 -12.90 -19.81 -17.28
N LEU A 44 -11.87 -19.17 -17.83
CA LEU A 44 -11.84 -17.72 -18.00
C LEU A 44 -12.72 -17.24 -19.17
N ASP A 45 -12.79 -17.99 -20.26
CA ASP A 45 -13.64 -17.66 -21.41
C ASP A 45 -15.13 -17.82 -21.07
N GLU A 46 -15.49 -18.81 -20.25
CA GLU A 46 -16.85 -19.05 -19.73
C GLU A 46 -17.36 -17.96 -18.77
N ALA A 47 -16.48 -17.10 -18.25
CA ALA A 47 -16.89 -16.04 -17.32
C ALA A 47 -17.62 -14.90 -18.05
N ASP A 48 -18.78 -14.51 -17.53
CA ASP A 48 -19.68 -13.53 -18.17
C ASP A 48 -19.19 -12.07 -18.15
N SER A 49 -18.10 -11.75 -17.45
CA SER A 49 -17.62 -10.38 -17.30
C SER A 49 -16.12 -10.27 -17.09
N ALA A 50 -15.52 -9.14 -17.50
CA ALA A 50 -14.13 -8.78 -17.21
C ALA A 50 -13.77 -8.96 -15.74
N ALA A 51 -14.65 -8.55 -14.82
CA ALA A 51 -14.42 -8.65 -13.39
C ALA A 51 -14.30 -10.11 -12.93
N LYS A 52 -15.21 -10.99 -13.37
CA LYS A 52 -15.14 -12.42 -13.06
C LYS A 52 -13.90 -13.07 -13.67
N ARG A 53 -13.47 -12.64 -14.87
CA ARG A 53 -12.21 -13.10 -15.49
C ARG A 53 -10.99 -12.67 -14.70
N ALA A 54 -10.96 -11.42 -14.24
CA ALA A 54 -9.91 -10.92 -13.38
C ALA A 54 -9.83 -11.72 -12.07
N ASP A 55 -10.97 -11.99 -11.43
CA ASP A 55 -11.04 -12.82 -10.21
C ASP A 55 -10.52 -14.24 -10.48
N GLY A 56 -10.91 -14.84 -11.61
CA GLY A 56 -10.41 -16.15 -12.05
C GLY A 56 -8.89 -16.15 -12.28
N LEU A 57 -8.35 -15.12 -12.94
CA LEU A 57 -6.93 -14.96 -13.19
C LEU A 57 -6.15 -14.83 -11.87
N ILE A 58 -6.66 -14.05 -10.92
CA ILE A 58 -6.08 -13.91 -9.58
C ILE A 58 -6.04 -15.26 -8.87
N SER A 59 -7.12 -16.05 -8.96
CA SER A 59 -7.19 -17.40 -8.38
C SER A 59 -6.15 -18.34 -8.99
N ILE A 60 -5.98 -18.31 -10.32
CA ILE A 60 -4.97 -19.11 -11.03
C ILE A 60 -3.56 -18.73 -10.58
N ILE A 61 -3.25 -17.44 -10.52
CA ILE A 61 -1.95 -16.94 -10.09
C ILE A 61 -1.69 -17.32 -8.63
N SER A 62 -2.68 -17.17 -7.75
CA SER A 62 -2.62 -17.60 -6.34
C SER A 62 -2.25 -19.09 -6.20
N ARG A 63 -2.87 -19.95 -7.02
CA ARG A 63 -2.63 -21.39 -7.03
C ARG A 63 -1.25 -21.78 -7.58
N LYS A 64 -0.79 -21.09 -8.64
CA LYS A 64 0.51 -21.35 -9.29
C LYS A 64 1.69 -20.70 -8.57
N GLY A 65 1.44 -19.71 -7.74
CA GLY A 65 2.43 -19.06 -6.88
C GLY A 65 3.20 -17.94 -7.57
N TYR A 66 4.32 -17.54 -6.97
CA TYR A 66 5.07 -16.35 -7.37
C TYR A 66 5.63 -16.37 -8.81
N PRO A 67 6.11 -17.51 -9.38
CA PRO A 67 6.53 -17.54 -10.78
C PRO A 67 5.42 -17.11 -11.75
N ALA A 68 4.17 -17.52 -11.47
CA ALA A 68 3.02 -17.11 -12.26
C ALA A 68 2.75 -15.60 -12.20
N PHE A 69 3.04 -14.98 -11.07
CA PHE A 69 2.98 -13.53 -10.93
C PHE A 69 4.11 -12.83 -11.72
N GLN A 70 5.31 -13.40 -11.76
CA GLN A 70 6.39 -12.86 -12.60
C GLN A 70 6.04 -12.93 -14.09
N ASP A 71 5.50 -14.05 -14.56
CA ASP A 71 5.05 -14.22 -15.95
C ASP A 71 3.88 -13.28 -16.29
N LEU A 72 2.98 -13.05 -15.32
CA LEU A 72 1.96 -12.01 -15.43
C LEU A 72 2.61 -10.65 -15.62
N CYS A 73 3.59 -10.29 -14.79
CA CYS A 73 4.26 -9.00 -14.88
C CYS A 73 4.92 -8.80 -16.24
N LEU A 74 5.66 -9.78 -16.75
CA LEU A 74 6.26 -9.74 -18.08
C LEU A 74 5.21 -9.55 -19.18
N SER A 75 4.07 -10.22 -19.05
CA SER A 75 2.97 -10.06 -20.01
C SER A 75 2.33 -8.67 -19.94
N LEU A 76 2.24 -8.08 -18.75
CA LEU A 76 1.73 -6.72 -18.56
C LEU A 76 2.65 -5.66 -19.18
N GLU A 77 3.96 -5.89 -19.31
CA GLU A 77 4.88 -4.94 -19.96
C GLU A 77 4.44 -4.62 -21.38
N THR A 78 3.90 -5.62 -22.08
CA THR A 78 3.45 -5.50 -23.48
C THR A 78 2.01 -5.02 -23.60
N VAL A 79 1.12 -5.44 -22.70
CA VAL A 79 -0.33 -5.17 -22.82
C VAL A 79 -0.76 -3.91 -22.09
N CYS A 80 -0.20 -3.68 -20.89
CA CYS A 80 -0.70 -2.72 -19.93
C CYS A 80 0.43 -2.23 -18.99
N PRO A 81 1.47 -1.55 -19.50
CA PRO A 81 2.65 -1.20 -18.70
C PRO A 81 2.35 -0.21 -17.57
N HIS A 82 1.32 0.62 -17.71
CA HIS A 82 0.90 1.54 -16.66
C HIS A 82 0.40 0.82 -15.39
N LEU A 83 -0.15 -0.38 -15.54
CA LEU A 83 -0.57 -1.21 -14.40
C LEU A 83 0.64 -1.72 -13.61
N LEU A 84 1.74 -2.06 -14.29
CA LEU A 84 3.01 -2.40 -13.63
C LEU A 84 3.58 -1.21 -12.87
N THR A 85 3.52 -0.01 -13.44
CA THR A 85 3.93 1.20 -12.71
C THR A 85 3.10 1.38 -11.45
N LYS A 86 1.78 1.18 -11.52
CA LYS A 86 0.91 1.19 -10.33
C LYS A 86 1.30 0.13 -9.31
N PHE A 87 1.65 -1.08 -9.74
CA PHE A 87 2.14 -2.14 -8.84
C PHE A 87 3.42 -1.72 -8.13
N ALA A 88 4.39 -1.17 -8.87
CA ALA A 88 5.65 -0.71 -8.31
C ALA A 88 5.45 0.43 -7.29
N LEU A 89 4.60 1.40 -7.63
CA LEU A 89 4.25 2.52 -6.73
C LEU A 89 3.54 2.05 -5.47
N ASP A 90 2.63 1.08 -5.57
CA ASP A 90 1.94 0.53 -4.40
C ASP A 90 2.88 -0.25 -3.49
N ILE A 91 3.80 -1.01 -4.07
CA ILE A 91 4.82 -1.75 -3.31
C ILE A 91 5.76 -0.76 -2.60
N ALA A 92 6.22 0.27 -3.32
CA ALA A 92 7.09 1.30 -2.76
C ALA A 92 6.38 2.15 -1.69
N GLY A 93 5.17 2.62 -1.95
CA GLY A 93 4.37 3.39 -1.00
C GLY A 93 3.94 2.58 0.22
N SER A 94 3.77 1.25 0.09
CA SER A 94 3.56 0.37 1.24
C SER A 94 4.82 0.23 2.11
N ALA A 95 6.02 0.46 1.56
CA ALA A 95 7.27 0.47 2.32
C ALA A 95 7.49 1.81 3.06
N GLU A 96 6.99 2.93 2.52
CA GLU A 96 7.08 4.25 3.15
C GLU A 96 6.06 4.46 4.30
N LEU A 97 4.96 3.70 4.29
CA LEU A 97 3.92 3.71 5.31
C LEU A 97 4.12 2.62 6.39
N ASP A 98 5.35 2.15 6.62
CA ASP A 98 5.61 1.32 7.79
C ASP A 98 5.31 2.15 9.05
N ASN A 99 4.20 1.79 9.71
CA ASN A 99 3.62 2.46 10.88
C ASN A 99 4.64 2.71 12.00
N GLY A 100 5.78 2.00 12.01
CA GLY A 100 6.87 2.24 12.96
C GLY A 100 7.42 3.67 12.91
N THR A 101 7.66 4.22 11.71
CA THR A 101 8.32 5.53 11.56
C THR A 101 7.38 6.68 11.94
N THR A 102 6.12 6.61 11.53
CA THR A 102 5.08 7.60 11.87
C THR A 102 4.71 7.57 13.35
N ASN A 103 4.67 6.39 13.97
CA ASN A 103 4.41 6.26 15.41
C ASN A 103 5.53 6.87 16.25
N ASN A 104 6.80 6.64 15.88
CA ASN A 104 7.95 7.23 16.59
C ASN A 104 7.98 8.75 16.45
N LEU A 105 7.71 9.30 15.26
CA LEU A 105 7.63 10.74 15.05
C LEU A 105 6.48 11.37 15.85
N LYS A 106 5.32 10.72 15.87
CA LYS A 106 4.15 11.16 16.66
C LYS A 106 4.45 11.18 18.16
N LEU A 107 5.13 10.14 18.66
CA LEU A 107 5.56 10.07 20.06
C LEU A 107 6.57 11.18 20.38
N GLY A 108 7.56 11.39 19.52
CA GLY A 108 8.55 12.46 19.67
C GLY A 108 7.91 13.85 19.73
N LEU A 109 6.95 14.13 18.84
CA LEU A 109 6.20 15.39 18.86
C LEU A 109 5.41 15.57 20.16
N GLN A 110 4.76 14.52 20.65
CA GLN A 110 3.97 14.57 21.89
C GLN A 110 4.86 14.85 23.12
N LEU A 111 6.05 14.25 23.17
CA LEU A 111 7.02 14.50 24.24
C LEU A 111 7.52 15.94 24.21
N ALA A 112 7.90 16.45 23.04
CA ALA A 112 8.39 17.83 22.89
C ALA A 112 7.33 18.87 23.29
N LEU A 113 6.06 18.66 22.93
CA LEU A 113 4.96 19.53 23.36
C LEU A 113 4.79 19.50 24.88
N LYS A 114 4.88 18.32 25.50
CA LYS A 114 4.77 18.16 26.96
C LYS A 114 5.91 18.84 27.70
N GLU A 115 7.14 18.73 27.21
CA GLU A 115 8.31 19.43 27.77
C GLU A 115 8.14 20.94 27.70
N ARG A 116 7.76 21.46 26.52
CA ARG A 116 7.50 22.89 26.33
C ARG A 116 6.43 23.41 27.30
N ASP A 117 5.32 22.68 27.44
CA ASP A 117 4.23 23.08 28.33
C ASP A 117 4.65 23.05 29.82
N CYS A 118 5.55 22.14 30.21
CA CYS A 118 6.15 22.11 31.55
C CYS A 118 7.00 23.37 31.79
N VAL A 119 7.90 23.68 30.85
CA VAL A 119 8.78 24.86 30.93
C VAL A 119 7.98 26.15 31.00
N LEU A 120 6.91 26.27 30.21
CA LEU A 120 6.04 27.45 30.26
C LEU A 120 5.38 27.63 31.63
N ARG A 121 4.96 26.53 32.27
CA ARG A 121 4.36 26.56 33.60
C ARG A 121 5.38 26.96 34.67
N GLU A 122 6.59 26.40 34.61
CA GLU A 122 7.69 26.74 35.53
C GLU A 122 8.08 28.22 35.41
N ASN A 123 8.20 28.73 34.18
CA ASN A 123 8.48 30.14 33.93
C ASN A 123 7.38 31.05 34.50
N ALA A 124 6.10 30.69 34.33
CA ALA A 124 4.99 31.45 34.90
C ALA A 124 5.07 31.51 36.44
N ALA A 125 5.41 30.39 37.08
CA ALA A 125 5.61 30.34 38.53
C ALA A 125 6.81 31.19 38.98
N ALA A 126 7.94 31.13 38.26
CA ALA A 126 9.11 31.93 38.57
C ALA A 126 8.84 33.45 38.44
N VAL A 127 8.08 33.85 37.43
CA VAL A 127 7.65 35.26 37.25
C VAL A 127 6.78 35.71 38.42
N GLN A 128 5.77 34.90 38.82
CA GLN A 128 4.93 35.23 39.98
C GLN A 128 5.71 35.34 41.29
N GLN A 129 6.70 34.46 41.51
CA GLN A 129 7.57 34.54 42.68
C GLN A 129 8.39 35.84 42.68
N ARG A 130 8.96 36.22 41.54
CA ARG A 130 9.70 37.48 41.38
C ARG A 130 8.83 38.69 41.65
N GLU A 131 7.62 38.74 41.08
CA GLU A 131 6.66 39.83 41.30
C GLU A 131 6.20 39.93 42.75
N SER A 132 6.04 38.80 43.44
CA SER A 132 5.66 38.75 44.84
C SER A 132 6.80 39.21 45.76
N ALA A 133 8.05 38.91 45.41
CA ALA A 133 9.24 39.32 46.16
C ALA A 133 9.59 40.81 45.98
N LEU A 134 9.14 41.46 44.90
CA LEU A 134 9.36 42.89 44.64
C LEU A 134 8.31 43.81 45.27
N ARG A 135 7.16 43.26 45.71
CA ARG A 135 6.08 44.04 46.33
C ARG A 135 6.37 44.68 47.71
N PRO A 136 7.29 44.20 48.57
CA PRO A 136 7.51 44.83 49.89
C PRO A 136 8.50 46.02 49.88
N ILE A 137 8.90 46.56 48.72
CA ILE A 137 9.90 47.66 48.64
C ILE A 137 9.26 49.04 48.32
N SER A 138 7.94 49.11 48.08
CA SER A 138 7.24 50.39 47.92
C SER A 138 6.47 50.75 49.19
N GLU A 139 7.16 51.43 50.12
CA GLU A 139 6.54 52.34 51.10
C GLU A 139 6.17 53.67 50.43
#